data_AF-A0A0S9QPB7-F1
#
_entry.id   AF-A0A0S9QPB7-F1
#
_cell.length_a   1.000
_cell.length_b   1.000
_cell.length_c   1.000
_cell.angle_alpha   90.00
_cell.angle_beta   90.00
_cell.angle_gamma   90.00
#
_symmetry.space_group_name_H-M   'P 1'
#
loop_
_entity.id
_entity.type
_entity.pdbx_description
1 polymer ?
#
loop_
_entity_poly.entity_id
_entity_poly.type
_entity_poly.pdbx_seq_one_letter_code
_entity_poly.pdbx_strand_id
1 'polypeptide(L)'
;MDLADADEVARSMQGATAIIHCAAIPSPEHTEPSELVRNNTMACFNALKQAWEAGISTAVLVSSGAIYGTSFSPEPLLFSTLPVNESTPLAFVDPYALTKDFTERMGEMYARRGMTVTALRPHWILTSGEAERVARTRSDADGAASLWGWIHLEDAARACVLALQPRPEHRGYEAVVIASDDTLSETPTSDLLARHLPGATRHGDFPDHRGGFDTSRAATVLGWHATRSWRHG
;
A
#
# COMPACT_ATOMS: atom_id res chain seq x y z
N MET A 1 15.90 -16.35 8.62
CA MET A 1 16.50 -15.05 8.86
C MET A 1 15.53 -14.26 9.71
N ASP A 2 15.91 -13.89 10.92
CA ASP A 2 15.14 -12.98 11.77
C ASP A 2 15.55 -11.53 11.43
N LEU A 3 14.58 -10.72 10.99
CA LEU A 3 14.85 -9.31 10.66
C LEU A 3 14.98 -8.41 11.89
N ALA A 4 14.61 -8.90 13.08
CA ALA A 4 14.91 -8.22 14.34
C ALA A 4 16.40 -8.36 14.72
N ASP A 5 17.11 -9.35 14.19
CA ASP A 5 18.55 -9.52 14.36
C ASP A 5 19.33 -8.72 13.31
N ALA A 6 19.98 -7.64 13.74
CA ALA A 6 20.71 -6.74 12.87
C ALA A 6 21.91 -7.42 12.16
N ASP A 7 22.55 -8.41 12.77
CA ASP A 7 23.72 -9.09 12.21
C ASP A 7 23.31 -10.08 11.12
N GLU A 8 22.18 -10.76 11.30
CA GLU A 8 21.56 -11.58 10.25
C GLU A 8 21.19 -10.73 9.04
N VAL A 9 20.56 -9.56 9.27
CA VAL A 9 20.22 -8.63 8.20
C VAL A 9 21.48 -8.11 7.49
N ALA A 10 22.52 -7.72 8.24
CA ALA A 10 23.77 -7.24 7.66
C ALA A 10 24.41 -8.26 6.71
N ARG A 11 24.43 -9.54 7.07
CA ARG A 11 24.94 -10.62 6.21
C ARG A 11 24.15 -10.75 4.91
N SER A 12 22.83 -10.51 4.94
CA SER A 12 21.98 -10.59 3.75
C SER A 12 22.22 -9.48 2.73
N MET A 13 22.89 -8.38 3.11
CA MET A 13 23.18 -7.26 2.20
C MET A 13 24.35 -7.53 1.26
N GLN A 14 25.15 -8.57 1.50
CA GLN A 14 26.34 -8.86 0.71
C GLN A 14 25.99 -9.14 -0.76
N GLY A 15 26.52 -8.30 -1.65
CA GLY A 15 26.30 -8.42 -3.10
C GLY A 15 24.97 -7.84 -3.60
N ALA A 16 24.10 -7.34 -2.72
CA ALA A 16 22.87 -6.67 -3.11
C ALA A 16 23.13 -5.23 -3.57
N THR A 17 22.36 -4.76 -4.56
CA THR A 17 22.41 -3.38 -5.06
C THR A 17 21.16 -2.57 -4.71
N ALA A 18 20.12 -3.23 -4.23
CA ALA A 18 18.85 -2.67 -3.82
C ALA A 18 18.13 -3.64 -2.88
N ILE A 19 17.14 -3.15 -2.12
CA ILE A 19 16.29 -4.00 -1.26
C ILE A 19 14.81 -3.80 -1.57
N ILE A 20 14.02 -4.86 -1.41
CA ILE A 20 12.56 -4.81 -1.32
C ILE A 20 12.17 -5.37 0.05
N HIS A 21 11.62 -4.52 0.91
CA HIS A 21 11.20 -4.89 2.26
C HIS A 21 9.70 -5.17 2.31
N CYS A 22 9.34 -6.45 2.18
CA CYS A 22 7.95 -6.94 2.28
C CYS A 22 7.59 -7.51 3.66
N ALA A 23 8.57 -7.78 4.50
CA ALA A 23 8.40 -8.57 5.70
C ALA A 23 7.70 -7.77 6.82
N ALA A 24 6.53 -8.25 7.23
CA ALA A 24 5.75 -7.71 8.34
C ALA A 24 4.76 -8.76 8.83
N ILE A 25 4.32 -8.64 10.08
CA ILE A 25 3.07 -9.25 10.55
C ILE A 25 1.93 -8.48 9.88
N PRO A 26 1.07 -9.14 9.07
CA PRO A 26 0.19 -8.46 8.12
C PRO A 26 -1.17 -8.03 8.70
N SER A 27 -1.51 -8.43 9.92
CA SER A 27 -2.80 -8.15 10.57
C SER A 27 -2.62 -8.05 12.10
N PRO A 28 -3.40 -7.19 12.78
CA PRO A 28 -3.41 -7.09 14.23
C PRO A 28 -4.26 -8.17 14.93
N GLU A 29 -4.96 -9.04 14.21
CA GLU A 29 -5.99 -9.94 14.78
C GLU A 29 -5.43 -11.10 15.62
N HIS A 30 -4.17 -11.50 15.39
CA HIS A 30 -3.60 -12.73 15.93
C HIS A 30 -2.24 -12.54 16.60
N THR A 31 -1.88 -11.29 16.91
CA THR A 31 -0.59 -10.95 17.51
C THR A 31 -0.80 -9.86 18.54
N GLU A 32 -0.13 -9.99 19.69
CA GLU A 32 -0.13 -8.95 20.71
C GLU A 32 0.30 -7.60 20.09
N PRO A 33 -0.48 -6.51 20.26
CA PRO A 33 -0.20 -5.23 19.60
C PRO A 33 1.22 -4.71 19.83
N SER A 34 1.75 -4.88 21.05
CA SER A 34 3.11 -4.48 21.40
C SER A 34 4.18 -5.29 20.65
N GLU A 35 3.94 -6.58 20.43
CA GLU A 35 4.81 -7.45 19.65
C GLU A 35 4.74 -7.13 18.17
N LEU A 36 3.54 -6.87 17.63
CA LEU A 36 3.36 -6.46 16.24
C LEU A 36 4.16 -5.17 15.97
N VAL A 37 3.98 -4.16 16.81
CA VAL A 37 4.69 -2.88 16.70
C VAL A 37 6.20 -3.08 16.80
N ARG A 38 6.67 -3.87 17.79
CA ARG A 38 8.09 -4.20 17.95
C ARG A 38 8.66 -4.86 16.69
N ASN A 39 8.02 -5.93 16.22
CA ASN A 39 8.50 -6.73 15.09
C ASN A 39 8.59 -5.91 13.81
N ASN A 40 7.48 -5.30 13.39
CA ASN A 40 7.42 -4.63 12.08
C ASN A 40 8.35 -3.40 12.05
N THR A 41 8.42 -2.65 13.15
CA THR A 41 9.28 -1.46 13.23
C THR A 41 10.75 -1.84 13.22
N MET A 42 11.16 -2.81 14.03
CA MET A 42 12.57 -3.23 14.09
C MET A 42 13.03 -3.89 12.80
N ALA A 43 12.19 -4.74 12.18
CA ALA A 43 12.49 -5.38 10.91
C ALA A 43 12.77 -4.35 9.79
N CYS A 44 11.92 -3.32 9.67
CA CYS A 44 12.10 -2.26 8.69
C CYS A 44 13.32 -1.38 9.02
N PHE A 45 13.50 -1.01 10.28
CA PHE A 45 14.63 -0.19 10.71
C PHE A 45 15.97 -0.88 10.39
N ASN A 46 16.09 -2.15 10.76
CA ASN A 46 17.29 -2.95 10.50
C ASN A 46 17.54 -3.10 9.00
N ALA A 47 16.52 -3.41 8.20
CA ALA A 47 16.67 -3.55 6.75
C ALA A 47 17.22 -2.26 6.12
N LEU A 48 16.62 -1.11 6.42
CA LEU A 48 17.08 0.17 5.88
C LEU A 48 18.46 0.57 6.41
N LYS A 49 18.72 0.39 7.71
CA LYS A 49 20.01 0.72 8.33
C LYS A 49 21.14 -0.07 7.69
N GLN A 50 20.99 -1.39 7.61
CA GLN A 50 22.03 -2.27 7.10
C GLN A 50 22.23 -2.10 5.60
N ALA A 51 21.15 -1.85 4.83
CA ALA A 51 21.27 -1.51 3.42
C ALA A 51 22.08 -0.22 3.23
N TRP A 52 21.75 0.83 3.98
CA TRP A 52 22.47 2.10 3.92
C TRP A 52 23.96 1.96 4.29
N GLU A 53 24.27 1.22 5.37
CA GLU A 53 25.66 0.95 5.78
C GLU A 53 26.44 0.10 4.76
N ALA A 54 25.76 -0.79 4.04
CA ALA A 54 26.33 -1.57 2.95
C ALA A 54 26.51 -0.76 1.64
N GLY A 55 26.14 0.53 1.63
CA GLY A 55 26.22 1.38 0.44
C GLY A 55 25.11 1.14 -0.59
N ILE A 56 24.05 0.42 -0.22
CA ILE A 56 22.87 0.24 -1.05
C ILE A 56 22.10 1.57 -1.09
N SER A 57 21.85 2.07 -2.29
CA SER A 57 21.23 3.38 -2.49
C SER A 57 19.74 3.31 -2.84
N THR A 58 19.17 2.12 -3.07
CA THR A 58 17.77 1.96 -3.48
C THR A 58 17.01 1.02 -2.56
N ALA A 59 15.85 1.45 -2.06
CA ALA A 59 14.97 0.64 -1.23
C ALA A 59 13.49 0.79 -1.63
N VAL A 60 12.80 -0.34 -1.70
CA VAL A 60 11.35 -0.40 -1.86
C VAL A 60 10.75 -0.90 -0.57
N LEU A 61 9.77 -0.17 -0.03
CA LEU A 61 9.08 -0.51 1.21
C LEU A 61 7.63 -0.86 0.90
N VAL A 62 7.16 -2.00 1.38
CA VAL A 62 5.73 -2.33 1.30
C VAL A 62 5.02 -1.72 2.51
N SER A 63 4.45 -0.53 2.29
CA SER A 63 3.47 0.12 3.17
C SER A 63 2.10 -0.57 3.01
N SER A 64 0.98 0.13 3.21
CA SER A 64 -0.37 -0.44 3.06
C SER A 64 -1.41 0.65 2.82
N GLY A 65 -2.47 0.32 2.08
CA GLY A 65 -3.70 1.13 2.04
C GLY A 65 -4.39 1.26 3.41
N ALA A 66 -4.11 0.37 4.37
CA ALA A 66 -4.60 0.46 5.74
C ALA A 66 -4.19 1.77 6.45
N ILE A 67 -3.14 2.44 5.98
CA ILE A 67 -2.67 3.73 6.52
C ILE A 67 -3.72 4.84 6.40
N TYR A 68 -4.74 4.67 5.55
CA TYR A 68 -5.86 5.59 5.49
C TYR A 68 -6.92 5.37 6.58
N GLY A 69 -6.76 4.35 7.42
CA GLY A 69 -7.60 4.08 8.59
C GLY A 69 -8.90 3.34 8.32
N THR A 70 -9.11 2.87 7.09
CA THR A 70 -10.33 2.14 6.72
C THR A 70 -10.24 0.64 6.97
N SER A 71 -9.09 0.16 7.44
CA SER A 71 -8.85 -1.24 7.81
C SER A 71 -8.63 -1.32 9.31
N PHE A 72 -9.14 -2.39 9.95
CA PHE A 72 -8.95 -2.69 11.39
C PHE A 72 -9.40 -1.59 12.37
N SER A 73 -10.06 -0.54 11.89
CA SER A 73 -10.62 0.50 12.75
C SER A 73 -11.79 -0.07 13.58
N PRO A 74 -11.87 0.23 14.89
CA PRO A 74 -13.01 -0.17 15.73
C PRO A 74 -14.35 0.36 15.22
N GLU A 75 -14.33 1.55 14.61
CA GLU A 75 -15.50 2.20 14.03
C GLU A 75 -15.26 2.44 12.53
N PRO A 76 -16.27 2.22 11.65
CA PRO A 76 -16.11 2.47 10.22
C PRO A 76 -15.76 3.93 9.93
N LEU A 77 -14.57 4.15 9.36
CA LEU A 77 -14.17 5.44 8.80
C LEU A 77 -14.51 5.46 7.31
N LEU A 78 -15.28 6.45 6.87
CA LEU A 78 -15.59 6.68 5.47
C LEU A 78 -14.79 7.88 4.95
N PHE A 79 -14.32 7.78 3.70
CA PHE A 79 -13.63 8.88 3.04
C PHE A 79 -14.58 10.05 2.76
N SER A 80 -14.13 11.26 3.06
CA SER A 80 -14.87 12.50 2.80
C SER A 80 -14.58 13.11 1.43
N THR A 81 -13.49 12.71 0.78
CA THR A 81 -13.03 13.25 -0.50
C THR A 81 -12.49 12.12 -1.38
N LEU A 82 -12.86 12.13 -2.67
CA LEU A 82 -12.49 11.12 -3.65
C LEU A 82 -11.96 11.76 -4.95
N PRO A 83 -11.06 11.10 -5.70
CA PRO A 83 -10.43 9.82 -5.36
C PRO A 83 -9.42 9.95 -4.21
N VAL A 84 -9.17 8.85 -3.50
CA VAL A 84 -8.13 8.77 -2.46
C VAL A 84 -6.76 8.72 -3.11
N ASN A 85 -5.82 9.53 -2.61
CA ASN A 85 -4.48 9.62 -3.15
C ASN A 85 -3.45 9.78 -2.03
N GLU A 86 -2.18 10.00 -2.36
CA GLU A 86 -1.12 10.09 -1.34
C GLU A 86 -1.23 11.31 -0.43
N SER A 87 -1.94 12.36 -0.86
CA SER A 87 -2.20 13.58 -0.08
C SER A 87 -3.41 13.47 0.84
N THR A 88 -4.19 12.38 0.73
CA THR A 88 -5.27 12.10 1.69
C THR A 88 -4.68 11.95 3.10
N PRO A 89 -5.19 12.68 4.11
CA PRO A 89 -4.72 12.56 5.48
C PRO A 89 -4.79 11.13 6.00
N LEU A 90 -3.76 10.74 6.74
CA LEU A 90 -3.70 9.43 7.39
C LEU A 90 -4.59 9.47 8.63
N ALA A 91 -5.47 8.48 8.79
CA ALA A 91 -6.51 8.46 9.82
C ALA A 91 -6.58 7.11 10.56
N PHE A 92 -5.51 6.33 10.51
CA PHE A 92 -5.46 5.03 11.17
C PHE A 92 -5.54 5.12 12.69
N VAL A 93 -6.17 4.11 13.27
CA VAL A 93 -6.38 3.95 14.72
C VAL A 93 -6.04 2.54 15.21
N ASP A 94 -5.30 1.78 14.39
CA ASP A 94 -4.88 0.40 14.68
C ASP A 94 -3.34 0.27 14.69
N PRO A 95 -2.79 -0.69 15.44
CA PRO A 95 -1.35 -0.86 15.59
C PRO A 95 -0.67 -1.31 14.28
N TYR A 96 -1.35 -2.03 13.38
CA TYR A 96 -0.74 -2.48 12.13
C TYR A 96 -0.49 -1.29 11.19
N ALA A 97 -1.49 -0.47 10.95
CA ALA A 97 -1.34 0.72 10.12
C ALA A 97 -0.34 1.72 10.73
N LEU A 98 -0.28 1.83 12.06
CA LEU A 98 0.78 2.59 12.75
C LEU A 98 2.20 2.10 12.39
N THR A 99 2.42 0.79 12.23
CA THR A 99 3.74 0.30 11.79
C THR A 99 4.06 0.64 10.33
N LYS A 100 3.05 0.72 9.47
CA LYS A 100 3.20 1.18 8.08
C LYS A 100 3.49 2.67 8.03
N ASP A 101 2.90 3.42 8.95
CA ASP A 101 3.26 4.79 9.22
C ASP A 101 4.76 4.93 9.52
N PHE A 102 5.26 4.21 10.52
CA PHE A 102 6.69 4.21 10.87
C PHE A 102 7.60 3.79 9.71
N THR A 103 7.19 2.80 8.93
CA THR A 103 7.88 2.35 7.72
C THR A 103 8.14 3.52 6.77
N GLU A 104 7.11 4.32 6.48
CA GLU A 104 7.21 5.49 5.62
C GLU A 104 8.15 6.56 6.18
N ARG A 105 8.12 6.83 7.49
CA ARG A 105 8.99 7.86 8.13
C ARG A 105 10.45 7.43 8.14
N MET A 106 10.71 6.14 8.35
CA MET A 106 12.05 5.58 8.23
C MET A 106 12.55 5.70 6.79
N GLY A 107 11.69 5.41 5.80
CA GLY A 107 12.00 5.62 4.40
C GLY A 107 12.37 7.08 4.08
N GLU A 108 11.56 8.04 4.51
CA GLU A 108 11.86 9.47 4.37
C GLU A 108 13.20 9.86 5.01
N MET A 109 13.48 9.35 6.21
CA MET A 109 14.73 9.62 6.92
C MET A 109 15.94 9.13 6.11
N TYR A 110 15.89 7.90 5.57
CA TYR A 110 16.98 7.36 4.77
C TYR A 110 17.08 8.01 3.38
N ALA A 111 15.97 8.48 2.82
CA ALA A 111 16.02 9.30 1.62
C ALA A 111 16.76 10.63 1.85
N ARG A 112 16.56 11.27 3.01
CA ARG A 112 17.36 12.46 3.42
C ARG A 112 18.84 12.13 3.65
N ARG A 113 19.19 10.86 3.80
CA ARG A 113 20.58 10.35 3.85
C ARG A 113 21.12 9.92 2.48
N GLY A 114 20.39 10.20 1.39
CA GLY A 114 20.84 9.98 0.01
C GLY A 114 20.33 8.69 -0.64
N MET A 115 19.47 7.91 0.02
CA MET A 115 18.81 6.78 -0.64
C MET A 115 17.68 7.25 -1.55
N THR A 116 17.40 6.47 -2.60
CA THR A 116 16.14 6.50 -3.33
C THR A 116 15.21 5.49 -2.69
N VAL A 117 14.11 5.95 -2.10
CA VAL A 117 13.16 5.12 -1.36
C VAL A 117 11.75 5.29 -1.90
N THR A 118 11.11 4.19 -2.28
CA THR A 118 9.70 4.17 -2.68
C THR A 118 8.89 3.37 -1.68
N ALA A 119 7.85 3.97 -1.10
CA ALA A 119 6.88 3.30 -0.25
C ALA A 119 5.60 2.98 -1.04
N LEU A 120 5.32 1.70 -1.25
CA LEU A 120 4.13 1.24 -1.96
C LEU A 120 2.98 1.08 -0.98
N ARG A 121 1.81 1.66 -1.26
CA ARG A 121 0.56 1.48 -0.50
C ARG A 121 -0.38 0.57 -1.29
N PRO A 122 -0.14 -0.75 -1.35
CA PRO A 122 -1.07 -1.68 -1.99
C PRO A 122 -2.37 -1.71 -1.22
N HIS A 123 -3.49 -1.66 -1.94
CA HIS A 123 -4.81 -1.78 -1.34
C HIS A 123 -5.36 -3.18 -1.55
N TRP A 124 -5.49 -3.97 -0.49
CA TRP A 124 -5.99 -5.35 -0.47
C TRP A 124 -5.56 -6.24 -1.67
N ILE A 125 -4.39 -6.86 -1.53
CA ILE A 125 -3.80 -7.72 -2.56
C ILE A 125 -4.59 -9.04 -2.66
N LEU A 126 -5.07 -9.38 -3.85
CA LEU A 126 -5.82 -10.61 -4.14
C LEU A 126 -5.36 -11.26 -5.44
N THR A 127 -5.53 -12.57 -5.56
CA THR A 127 -5.52 -13.28 -6.84
C THR A 127 -6.84 -13.09 -7.59
N SER A 128 -6.89 -13.35 -8.90
CA SER A 128 -8.14 -13.26 -9.68
C SER A 128 -9.29 -14.08 -9.07
N GLY A 129 -9.03 -15.31 -8.63
CA GLY A 129 -10.06 -16.17 -8.04
C GLY A 129 -10.57 -15.67 -6.69
N GLU A 130 -9.69 -15.06 -5.87
CA GLU A 130 -10.12 -14.43 -4.62
C GLU A 130 -10.92 -13.15 -4.88
N ALA A 131 -10.47 -12.31 -5.82
CA ALA A 131 -11.17 -11.10 -6.21
C ALA A 131 -12.57 -11.40 -6.76
N GLU A 132 -12.70 -12.38 -7.66
CA GLU A 132 -14.00 -12.82 -8.17
C GLU A 132 -14.90 -13.34 -7.04
N ARG A 133 -14.37 -14.17 -6.13
CA ARG A 133 -15.12 -14.67 -4.98
C ARG A 133 -15.59 -13.52 -4.09
N VAL A 134 -14.72 -12.57 -3.77
CA VAL A 134 -15.08 -11.40 -2.95
C VAL A 134 -16.17 -10.59 -3.64
N ALA A 135 -16.00 -10.27 -4.92
CA ALA A 135 -16.97 -9.47 -5.67
C ALA A 135 -18.36 -10.11 -5.75
N ARG A 136 -18.45 -11.45 -5.70
CA ARG A 136 -19.73 -12.19 -5.70
C ARG A 136 -20.34 -12.39 -4.31
N THR A 137 -19.55 -12.36 -3.24
CA THR A 137 -19.99 -12.75 -1.89
C THR A 137 -20.06 -11.60 -0.89
N ARG A 138 -19.26 -10.56 -1.06
CA ARG A 138 -19.21 -9.42 -0.14
C ARG A 138 -20.30 -8.41 -0.50
N SER A 139 -21.01 -7.90 0.48
CA SER A 139 -22.04 -6.89 0.23
C SER A 139 -21.41 -5.54 -0.14
N ASP A 140 -22.12 -4.74 -0.94
CA ASP A 140 -21.69 -3.37 -1.28
C ASP A 140 -21.47 -2.52 -0.01
N ALA A 141 -22.30 -2.72 1.03
CA ALA A 141 -22.18 -2.01 2.30
C ALA A 141 -20.86 -2.34 3.02
N ASP A 142 -20.47 -3.62 3.04
CA ASP A 142 -19.22 -4.04 3.70
C ASP A 142 -17.99 -3.49 2.97
N GLY A 143 -18.06 -3.30 1.65
CA GLY A 143 -16.95 -2.78 0.83
C GLY A 143 -16.75 -1.27 0.92
N ALA A 144 -17.74 -0.52 1.46
CA ALA A 144 -17.80 0.94 1.38
C ALA A 144 -16.60 1.64 2.04
N ALA A 145 -16.20 1.21 3.24
CA ALA A 145 -15.05 1.80 3.95
C ALA A 145 -13.77 1.69 3.12
N SER A 146 -13.56 0.56 2.44
CA SER A 146 -12.41 0.33 1.57
C SER A 146 -12.57 0.84 0.14
N LEU A 147 -13.66 1.56 -0.17
CA LEU A 147 -14.04 1.98 -1.54
C LEU A 147 -14.08 0.84 -2.55
N TRP A 148 -14.42 -0.38 -2.08
CA TRP A 148 -14.39 -1.62 -2.86
C TRP A 148 -13.04 -1.87 -3.55
N GLY A 149 -11.98 -1.19 -3.13
CA GLY A 149 -10.70 -1.22 -3.80
C GLY A 149 -9.94 -2.50 -3.48
N TRP A 150 -9.03 -2.81 -4.38
CA TRP A 150 -8.19 -4.00 -4.32
C TRP A 150 -6.99 -3.81 -5.25
N ILE A 151 -6.07 -4.78 -5.28
CA ILE A 151 -5.06 -4.88 -6.33
C ILE A 151 -4.77 -6.34 -6.65
N HIS A 152 -4.55 -6.65 -7.92
CA HIS A 152 -4.10 -7.99 -8.31
C HIS A 152 -2.67 -8.27 -7.84
N LEU A 153 -2.42 -9.49 -7.35
CA LEU A 153 -1.10 -9.94 -6.85
C LEU A 153 0.05 -9.65 -7.82
N GLU A 154 -0.11 -9.98 -9.10
CA GLU A 154 0.93 -9.74 -10.12
C GLU A 154 1.19 -8.25 -10.35
N ASP A 155 0.16 -7.41 -10.28
CA ASP A 155 0.32 -5.97 -10.46
C ASP A 155 1.00 -5.32 -9.25
N ALA A 156 0.69 -5.79 -8.03
CA ALA A 156 1.41 -5.40 -6.82
C ALA A 156 2.88 -5.83 -6.87
N ALA A 157 3.17 -7.07 -7.31
CA ALA A 157 4.54 -7.54 -7.49
C ALA A 157 5.30 -6.73 -8.55
N ARG A 158 4.64 -6.37 -9.66
CA ARG A 158 5.23 -5.51 -10.69
C ARG A 158 5.53 -4.11 -10.18
N ALA A 159 4.70 -3.56 -9.29
CA ALA A 159 5.01 -2.28 -8.63
C ALA A 159 6.33 -2.37 -7.84
N CYS A 160 6.55 -3.47 -7.10
CA CYS A 160 7.80 -3.70 -6.38
C CYS A 160 9.02 -3.72 -7.31
N VAL A 161 8.91 -4.39 -8.46
CA VAL A 161 10.00 -4.48 -9.44
C VAL A 161 10.27 -3.12 -10.10
N LEU A 162 9.24 -2.40 -10.53
CA LEU A 162 9.40 -1.08 -11.14
C LEU A 162 9.99 -0.05 -10.16
N ALA A 163 9.65 -0.16 -8.88
CA ALA A 163 10.19 0.71 -7.84
C ALA A 163 11.69 0.51 -7.55
N LEU A 164 12.32 -0.56 -8.06
CA LEU A 164 13.78 -0.70 -8.02
C LEU A 164 14.50 0.23 -9.01
N GLN A 165 13.80 0.72 -10.03
CA GLN A 165 14.32 1.61 -11.06
C GLN A 165 13.29 2.71 -11.34
N PRO A 166 13.03 3.60 -10.37
CA PRO A 166 12.02 4.64 -10.54
C PRO A 166 12.42 5.61 -11.67
N ARG A 167 11.42 6.29 -12.22
CA ARG A 167 11.59 7.28 -13.28
C ARG A 167 12.24 8.58 -12.75
N PRO A 168 12.79 9.43 -13.63
CA PRO A 168 13.45 10.69 -13.24
C PRO A 168 12.58 11.66 -12.43
N GLU A 169 11.25 11.53 -12.49
CA GLU A 169 10.30 12.33 -11.72
C GLU A 169 10.33 12.03 -10.22
N HIS A 170 10.89 10.89 -9.80
CA HIS A 170 11.00 10.47 -8.41
C HIS A 170 11.97 11.36 -7.61
N ARG A 171 11.52 11.93 -6.49
CA ARG A 171 12.27 13.00 -5.75
C ARG A 171 13.03 12.51 -4.52
N GLY A 172 13.59 11.31 -4.60
CA GLY A 172 14.34 10.66 -3.51
C GLY A 172 13.45 9.89 -2.54
N TYR A 173 12.33 10.44 -2.09
CA TYR A 173 11.28 9.70 -1.40
C TYR A 173 9.92 9.89 -2.09
N GLU A 174 9.24 8.80 -2.40
CA GLU A 174 7.85 8.82 -2.83
C GLU A 174 7.05 7.72 -2.13
N ALA A 175 5.93 8.10 -1.50
CA ALA A 175 4.85 7.15 -1.26
C ALA A 175 3.98 7.10 -2.52
N VAL A 176 3.44 5.93 -2.87
CA VAL A 176 2.54 5.76 -4.02
C VAL A 176 1.40 4.78 -3.72
N VAL A 177 0.19 5.15 -4.14
CA VAL A 177 -0.98 4.27 -4.08
C VAL A 177 -0.90 3.22 -5.19
N ILE A 178 -1.14 1.96 -4.82
CA ILE A 178 -1.13 0.80 -5.73
C ILE A 178 -2.49 0.10 -5.61
N ALA A 179 -3.37 0.36 -6.57
CA ALA A 179 -4.74 -0.14 -6.60
C ALA A 179 -5.17 -0.45 -8.04
N SER A 180 -6.07 -1.41 -8.22
CA SER A 180 -6.68 -1.71 -9.51
C SER A 180 -7.55 -0.54 -9.97
N ASP A 181 -7.70 -0.41 -11.29
CA ASP A 181 -8.53 0.64 -11.90
C ASP A 181 -10.03 0.38 -11.73
N ASP A 182 -10.42 -0.78 -11.20
CA ASP A 182 -11.81 -1.19 -11.00
C ASP A 182 -12.16 -1.57 -9.54
N THR A 183 -13.45 -1.49 -9.21
CA THR A 183 -14.00 -1.88 -7.91
C THR A 183 -14.28 -3.40 -7.83
N LEU A 184 -14.24 -3.98 -6.63
CA LEU A 184 -14.75 -5.33 -6.32
C LEU A 184 -16.28 -5.34 -6.10
N SER A 185 -17.05 -4.93 -7.09
CA SER A 185 -18.52 -5.03 -7.06
C SER A 185 -19.10 -5.06 -8.46
N GLU A 186 -20.14 -5.84 -8.73
CA GLU A 186 -20.84 -5.78 -10.02
C GLU A 186 -21.59 -4.45 -10.22
N THR A 187 -21.89 -3.73 -9.15
CA THR A 187 -22.53 -2.41 -9.19
C THR A 187 -21.58 -1.35 -9.77
N PRO A 188 -22.05 -0.46 -10.67
CA PRO A 188 -21.31 0.74 -11.08
C PRO A 188 -20.85 1.61 -9.89
N THR A 189 -19.64 2.15 -9.96
CA THR A 189 -19.04 2.95 -8.88
C THR A 189 -19.88 4.18 -8.54
N SER A 190 -20.50 4.83 -9.53
CA SER A 190 -21.40 5.98 -9.29
C SER A 190 -22.53 5.64 -8.32
N ASP A 191 -23.12 4.45 -8.46
CA ASP A 191 -24.26 3.99 -7.68
C ASP A 191 -23.82 3.55 -6.29
N LEU A 192 -22.67 2.88 -6.20
CA LEU A 192 -22.00 2.54 -4.94
C LEU A 192 -21.76 3.79 -4.10
N LEU A 193 -21.16 4.83 -4.71
CA LEU A 193 -20.89 6.09 -4.04
C LEU A 193 -22.18 6.83 -3.66
N ALA A 194 -23.20 6.84 -4.51
CA ALA A 194 -24.49 7.46 -4.19
C ALA A 194 -25.19 6.78 -3.00
N ARG A 195 -25.12 5.45 -2.91
CA ARG A 195 -25.76 4.67 -1.84
C ARG A 195 -24.99 4.70 -0.53
N HIS A 196 -23.66 4.57 -0.57
CA HIS A 196 -22.85 4.31 0.61
C HIS A 196 -21.98 5.50 1.06
N LEU A 197 -21.69 6.45 0.17
CA LEU A 197 -20.93 7.67 0.47
C LEU A 197 -21.62 8.93 -0.12
N PRO A 198 -22.91 9.20 0.18
CA PRO A 198 -23.64 10.32 -0.42
C PRO A 198 -23.06 11.69 -0.06
N GLY A 199 -22.37 11.81 1.08
CA GLY A 199 -21.76 13.06 1.55
C GLY A 199 -20.31 13.29 1.10
N ALA A 200 -19.69 12.35 0.39
CA ALA A 200 -18.30 12.49 -0.05
C ALA A 200 -18.18 13.51 -1.19
N THR A 201 -17.22 14.42 -1.08
CA THR A 201 -16.83 15.33 -2.16
C THR A 201 -16.12 14.54 -3.25
N ARG A 202 -16.54 14.71 -4.51
CA ARG A 202 -16.00 13.96 -5.65
C ARG A 202 -15.30 14.90 -6.62
N HIS A 203 -14.01 14.65 -6.86
CA HIS A 203 -13.22 15.35 -7.86
C HIS A 203 -13.15 14.51 -9.14
N GLY A 204 -13.94 14.91 -10.13
CA GLY A 204 -14.10 14.19 -11.40
C GLY A 204 -15.17 13.09 -11.34
N ASP A 205 -15.29 12.36 -12.44
CA ASP A 205 -16.33 11.36 -12.64
C ASP A 205 -15.86 9.95 -12.26
N PHE A 206 -16.83 9.09 -11.91
CA PHE A 206 -16.62 7.67 -11.63
C PHE A 206 -17.46 6.82 -12.60
N PRO A 207 -17.12 6.83 -13.90
CA PRO A 207 -17.85 6.06 -14.89
C PRO A 207 -17.67 4.56 -14.65
N ASP A 208 -18.69 3.80 -15.03
CA ASP A 208 -18.70 2.34 -14.98
C ASP A 208 -18.21 1.82 -13.63
N HIS A 209 -17.09 1.10 -13.60
CA HIS A 209 -16.53 0.48 -12.40
C HIS A 209 -15.23 1.11 -11.94
N ARG A 210 -14.92 2.35 -12.36
CA ARG A 210 -13.68 3.06 -11.99
C ARG A 210 -13.42 2.97 -10.47
N GLY A 211 -12.20 2.62 -10.08
CA GLY A 211 -11.76 2.51 -8.70
C GLY A 211 -11.79 3.84 -7.93
N GLY A 212 -11.88 3.76 -6.60
CA GLY A 212 -11.91 4.92 -5.69
C GLY A 212 -10.55 5.57 -5.41
N PHE A 213 -9.46 5.02 -5.96
CA PHE A 213 -8.08 5.42 -5.70
C PHE A 213 -7.44 6.04 -6.93
N ASP A 214 -6.64 7.08 -6.73
CA ASP A 214 -5.86 7.73 -7.78
C ASP A 214 -4.43 7.17 -7.78
N THR A 215 -4.06 6.52 -8.88
CA THR A 215 -2.75 5.89 -9.09
C THR A 215 -1.85 6.71 -10.02
N SER A 216 -2.22 7.96 -10.33
CA SER A 216 -1.48 8.84 -11.25
C SER A 216 -0.04 9.11 -10.81
N ARG A 217 0.24 9.11 -9.51
CA ARG A 217 1.62 9.23 -9.00
C ARG A 217 2.45 8.00 -9.33
N ALA A 218 1.90 6.80 -9.14
CA ALA A 218 2.58 5.55 -9.51
C ALA A 218 2.89 5.51 -11.02
N ALA A 219 1.97 6.00 -11.86
CA ALA A 219 2.21 6.18 -13.28
C ALA A 219 3.37 7.15 -13.57
N THR A 220 3.40 8.28 -12.87
CA THR A 220 4.39 9.33 -13.06
C THR A 220 5.78 8.87 -12.64
N VAL A 221 5.93 8.37 -11.41
CA VAL A 221 7.25 8.12 -10.80
C VAL A 221 7.76 6.70 -11.04
N LEU A 222 6.90 5.74 -11.39
CA LEU A 222 7.29 4.34 -11.65
C LEU A 222 6.96 3.87 -13.08
N GLY A 223 6.09 4.57 -13.80
CA GLY A 223 5.52 4.03 -15.03
C GLY A 223 4.57 2.86 -14.80
N TRP A 224 4.01 2.77 -13.60
CA TRP A 224 3.12 1.70 -13.22
C TRP A 224 1.65 2.09 -13.48
N HIS A 225 0.91 1.18 -14.10
CA HIS A 225 -0.55 1.18 -14.22
C HIS A 225 -1.05 -0.23 -13.93
N ALA A 226 -2.26 -0.40 -13.39
CA ALA A 226 -2.86 -1.73 -13.27
C ALA A 226 -3.06 -2.37 -14.66
N THR A 227 -2.92 -3.68 -14.76
CA THR A 227 -3.09 -4.43 -16.02
C THR A 227 -4.05 -5.60 -15.90
N ARG A 228 -4.45 -5.96 -14.68
CA ARG A 228 -5.35 -7.06 -14.38
C ARG A 228 -6.66 -6.54 -13.81
N SER A 229 -7.76 -7.10 -14.28
CA SER A 229 -9.09 -6.92 -13.69
C SER A 229 -9.67 -8.30 -13.36
N TRP A 230 -10.45 -8.39 -12.29
CA TRP A 230 -11.18 -9.61 -11.97
C TRP A 230 -12.37 -9.85 -12.92
N ARG A 231 -12.78 -8.83 -13.68
CA ARG A 231 -13.90 -8.88 -14.63
C ARG A 231 -13.50 -9.44 -15.99
N HIS A 232 -12.25 -9.23 -16.38
CA HIS A 232 -11.71 -9.58 -17.69
C HIS A 232 -10.35 -10.24 -17.43
N GLY A 233 -10.37 -11.56 -17.23
CA GLY A 233 -9.24 -12.36 -16.71
C GLY A 233 -7.90 -12.16 -17.40
#